data_AF-A0AA38FMZ4-F1
#
_entry.id   AF-A0AA38FMZ4-F1
#
_cell.length_a   1.000
_cell.length_b   1.000
_cell.length_c   1.000
_cell.angle_alpha   90.00
_cell.angle_beta   90.00
_cell.angle_gamma   90.00
#
_symmetry.space_group_name_H-M   'P 1'
#
loop_
_entity.id
_entity.type
_entity.pdbx_description
1 polymer ?
#
loop_
_entity_poly.entity_id
_entity_poly.type
_entity_poly.pdbx_seq_one_letter_code
_entity_poly.pdbx_strand_id
1 'polypeptide(L)'
;ELVNEFQKTTDEEAKEQIVAHLANFAYDPYNYNFLRKLNVLDLFLDCLTEPNEKLVEFGAGGICNSCADPANAAVIVKNGGIPLMISCLSSPVQNTVLSAIASLYYLCSPSTKA
;
A
#
# COMPACT_ATOMS: atom_id res chain seq x y z
N GLU A 1 -8.73 14.76 -3.87
CA GLU A 1 -9.47 15.19 -2.66
C GLU A 1 -9.24 14.22 -1.50
N LEU A 2 -9.44 12.91 -1.68
CA LEU A 2 -9.23 11.89 -0.65
C LEU A 2 -7.87 11.95 0.09
N VAL A 3 -6.73 12.09 -0.60
CA VAL A 3 -5.41 12.18 0.05
C VAL A 3 -5.31 13.39 0.99
N ASN A 4 -5.86 14.53 0.59
CA ASN A 4 -5.87 15.72 1.43
C ASN A 4 -6.83 15.57 2.62
N GLU A 5 -7.91 14.82 2.45
CA GLU A 5 -8.86 14.52 3.51
C GLU A 5 -8.26 13.59 4.56
N PHE A 6 -7.56 12.53 4.12
CA PHE A 6 -6.83 11.61 4.99
C PHE A 6 -5.85 12.34 5.92
N GLN A 7 -5.15 13.35 5.39
CA GLN A 7 -4.19 14.16 6.16
C GLN A 7 -4.84 15.13 7.15
N LYS A 8 -6.09 15.54 6.90
CA LYS A 8 -6.78 16.57 7.70
C LYS A 8 -7.70 15.97 8.75
N THR A 9 -8.26 14.80 8.49
CA THR A 9 -9.22 14.17 9.40
C THR A 9 -8.50 13.53 10.58
N THR A 10 -9.07 13.70 11.76
CA THR A 10 -8.67 12.96 12.97
C THR A 10 -9.58 11.76 13.24
N ASP A 11 -10.62 11.58 12.43
CA ASP A 11 -11.54 10.45 12.54
C ASP A 11 -10.92 9.19 11.92
N GLU A 12 -10.73 8.15 12.73
CA GLU A 12 -10.12 6.90 12.30
C GLU A 12 -11.00 6.14 11.30
N GLU A 13 -12.33 6.16 11.47
CA GLU A 13 -13.22 5.46 10.55
C GLU A 13 -13.19 6.10 9.16
N ALA A 14 -13.17 7.44 9.09
CA ALA A 14 -12.95 8.15 7.84
C ALA A 14 -11.60 7.77 7.19
N LYS A 15 -10.52 7.68 7.97
CA LYS A 15 -9.21 7.24 7.45
C LYS A 15 -9.28 5.83 6.87
N GLU A 16 -9.89 4.88 7.58
CA GLU A 16 -10.08 3.51 7.11
C GLU A 16 -10.81 3.46 5.76
N GLN A 17 -11.93 4.19 5.65
CA GLN A 17 -12.72 4.26 4.42
C GLN A 17 -11.93 4.88 3.26
N ILE A 18 -11.15 5.93 3.52
CA ILE A 18 -10.33 6.57 2.50
C ILE A 18 -9.27 5.61 1.98
N VAL A 19 -8.53 4.91 2.85
CA VAL A 19 -7.49 3.96 2.43
C VAL A 19 -8.11 2.78 1.69
N ALA A 20 -9.26 2.27 2.14
CA ALA A 20 -9.99 1.22 1.44
C ALA A 20 -10.39 1.64 0.02
N HIS A 21 -10.91 2.86 -0.17
CA HIS A 21 -11.24 3.38 -1.50
C HIS A 21 -9.99 3.54 -2.38
N LEU A 22 -8.90 4.06 -1.83
CA LEU A 22 -7.63 4.18 -2.56
C LEU A 22 -7.08 2.80 -2.97
N ALA A 23 -7.16 1.80 -2.08
CA ALA A 23 -6.73 0.43 -2.37
C ALA A 23 -7.58 -0.23 -3.47
N ASN A 24 -8.89 0.04 -3.50
CA ASN A 24 -9.77 -0.39 -4.59
C ASN A 24 -9.42 0.30 -5.93
N PHE A 25 -9.11 1.60 -5.91
CA PHE A 25 -8.63 2.28 -7.12
C PHE A 25 -7.28 1.76 -7.61
N ALA A 26 -6.43 1.29 -6.70
CA ALA A 26 -5.15 0.68 -7.02
C ALA A 26 -5.24 -0.68 -7.71
N TYR A 27 -6.44 -1.24 -7.89
CA TYR A 27 -6.64 -2.43 -8.71
C TYR A 27 -6.59 -2.14 -10.22
N ASP A 28 -6.92 -0.92 -10.66
CA ASP A 28 -6.99 -0.54 -12.08
C ASP A 28 -5.68 0.15 -12.53
N PRO A 29 -4.95 -0.41 -13.52
CA PRO A 29 -3.74 0.21 -14.07
C PRO A 29 -3.93 1.63 -14.62
N TYR A 30 -5.14 2.00 -15.04
CA TYR A 30 -5.47 3.37 -15.46
C TYR A 30 -5.14 4.38 -14.35
N ASN A 31 -5.31 3.99 -13.09
CA ASN A 31 -5.12 4.86 -11.94
C ASN A 31 -3.65 5.04 -11.54
N TYR A 32 -2.73 4.19 -11.98
CA TYR A 32 -1.35 4.15 -11.46
C TYR A 32 -0.59 5.47 -11.63
N ASN A 33 -0.79 6.16 -12.76
CA ASN A 33 -0.20 7.47 -12.97
C ASN A 33 -0.69 8.51 -11.95
N PHE A 34 -1.96 8.43 -11.55
CA PHE A 34 -2.53 9.31 -10.54
C PHE A 34 -2.04 8.94 -9.14
N LEU A 35 -1.97 7.63 -8.81
CA LEU A 35 -1.45 7.15 -7.54
C LEU A 35 -0.03 7.64 -7.29
N ARG A 36 0.85 7.55 -8.30
CA ARG A 36 2.22 8.08 -8.22
C ARG A 36 2.25 9.60 -8.06
N LYS A 37 1.47 10.34 -8.85
CA LYS A 37 1.45 11.82 -8.78
C LYS A 37 0.92 12.35 -7.44
N LEU A 38 0.04 11.59 -6.79
CA LEU A 38 -0.60 11.95 -5.52
C LEU A 38 0.10 11.31 -4.31
N ASN A 39 1.26 10.65 -4.51
CA ASN A 39 2.01 9.95 -3.46
C ASN A 39 1.16 8.94 -2.66
N VAL A 40 0.22 8.26 -3.32
CA VAL A 40 -0.66 7.27 -2.67
C VAL A 40 0.12 6.01 -2.28
N LEU A 41 1.18 5.68 -3.03
CA LEU A 41 2.05 4.54 -2.68
C LEU A 41 2.78 4.78 -1.35
N ASP A 42 3.26 6.00 -1.11
CA ASP A 42 3.84 6.41 0.17
C ASP A 42 2.80 6.36 1.29
N LEU A 43 1.59 6.85 1.03
CA LEU A 43 0.48 6.77 1.98
C LEU A 43 0.18 5.32 2.39
N PHE A 44 0.18 4.38 1.44
CA PHE A 44 0.00 2.96 1.79
C PHE A 44 1.14 2.42 2.66
N LEU A 45 2.38 2.85 2.42
CA LEU A 45 3.53 2.45 3.24
C LEU A 45 3.42 3.03 4.66
N ASP A 46 3.02 4.29 4.79
CA ASP A 46 2.78 4.92 6.10
C ASP A 46 1.72 4.13 6.88
N CYS A 47 0.63 3.72 6.23
CA CYS A 47 -0.41 2.89 6.83
C CYS A 47 0.09 1.55 7.40
N LEU A 48 1.18 0.97 6.88
CA LEU A 48 1.73 -0.29 7.41
C LEU A 48 2.38 -0.13 8.79
N THR A 49 2.67 1.11 9.20
CA THR A 49 3.30 1.42 10.48
C THR A 49 2.30 1.90 11.54
N GLU A 50 1.04 2.06 11.16
CA GLU A 50 -0.03 2.49 12.05
C GLU A 50 -0.44 1.38 13.02
N PRO A 51 -0.89 1.72 14.25
CA PRO A 51 -1.39 0.74 15.20
C PRO A 51 -2.77 0.17 14.81
N ASN A 52 -3.50 0.85 13.91
CA ASN A 52 -4.81 0.43 13.47
C ASN A 52 -4.68 -0.70 12.42
N GLU A 53 -5.12 -1.91 12.79
CA GLU A 53 -5.00 -3.11 11.95
C GLU A 53 -5.71 -3.00 10.60
N LYS A 54 -6.82 -2.24 10.51
CA LYS A 54 -7.51 -2.04 9.23
C LYS A 54 -6.75 -1.12 8.30
N LEU A 55 -6.09 -0.07 8.84
CA LEU A 55 -5.21 0.76 8.02
C LEU A 55 -4.05 -0.07 7.46
N VAL A 56 -3.46 -0.94 8.28
CA VAL A 56 -2.42 -1.88 7.84
C VAL A 56 -2.96 -2.83 6.76
N GLU A 57 -4.14 -3.42 6.96
CA GLU A 57 -4.77 -4.32 6.01
C GLU A 57 -5.03 -3.64 4.65
N PHE A 58 -5.65 -2.47 4.66
CA PHE A 58 -5.96 -1.74 3.43
C PHE A 58 -4.69 -1.17 2.76
N GLY A 59 -3.71 -0.72 3.54
CA GLY A 59 -2.40 -0.29 3.02
C GLY A 59 -1.66 -1.43 2.32
N ALA A 60 -1.59 -2.60 2.96
CA ALA A 60 -0.98 -3.79 2.38
C ALA A 60 -1.73 -4.26 1.12
N GLY A 61 -3.07 -4.21 1.15
CA GLY A 61 -3.91 -4.50 -0.01
C GLY A 61 -3.69 -3.52 -1.17
N GLY A 62 -3.56 -2.23 -0.90
CA GLY A 62 -3.28 -1.20 -1.91
C GLY A 62 -1.92 -1.39 -2.58
N ILE A 63 -0.90 -1.78 -1.81
CA ILE A 63 0.42 -2.16 -2.34
C ILE A 63 0.31 -3.42 -3.19
N CYS A 64 -0.38 -4.46 -2.70
CA CYS A 64 -0.59 -5.70 -3.43
C CYS A 64 -1.24 -5.46 -4.79
N ASN A 65 -2.29 -4.63 -4.84
CA ASN A 65 -3.02 -4.31 -6.07
C ASN A 65 -2.19 -3.53 -7.10
N SER A 66 -1.16 -2.79 -6.66
CA SER A 66 -0.40 -1.88 -7.52
C SER A 66 1.02 -2.35 -7.86
N CYS A 67 1.61 -3.23 -7.05
CA CYS A 67 3.02 -3.62 -7.14
C CYS A 67 3.38 -4.54 -8.32
N ALA A 68 2.38 -5.06 -9.05
CA ALA A 68 2.64 -5.79 -10.30
C ALA A 68 3.14 -4.88 -11.44
N ASP A 69 2.86 -3.57 -11.37
CA ASP A 69 3.43 -2.58 -12.30
C ASP A 69 4.87 -2.23 -11.92
N PRO A 70 5.85 -2.38 -12.84
CA PRO A 70 7.25 -2.10 -12.54
C PRO A 70 7.52 -0.68 -12.04
N ALA A 71 6.79 0.33 -12.53
CA ALA A 71 6.97 1.71 -12.09
C ALA A 71 6.48 1.92 -10.65
N ASN A 72 5.35 1.31 -10.26
CA ASN A 72 4.91 1.31 -8.87
C ASN A 72 5.85 0.52 -7.97
N ALA A 73 6.25 -0.68 -8.40
CA ALA A 73 7.18 -1.52 -7.67
C ALA A 73 8.50 -0.79 -7.36
N ALA A 74 9.06 -0.08 -8.35
CA ALA A 74 10.28 0.71 -8.17
C ALA A 74 10.12 1.80 -7.09
N VAL A 75 8.98 2.49 -7.06
CA VAL A 75 8.68 3.50 -6.02
C VAL A 75 8.57 2.83 -4.64
N ILE A 76 7.79 1.75 -4.55
CA ILE A 76 7.58 1.01 -3.29
C ILE A 76 8.93 0.49 -2.74
N VAL A 77 9.76 -0.13 -3.58
CA VAL A 77 11.08 -0.64 -3.18
C VAL A 77 11.99 0.50 -2.74
N LYS A 78 12.07 1.59 -3.52
CA LYS A 78 12.89 2.76 -3.21
C LYS A 78 12.53 3.37 -1.85
N ASN A 79 11.25 3.34 -1.48
CA ASN A 79 10.75 3.95 -0.25
C ASN A 79 10.68 2.96 0.92
N GLY A 80 11.40 1.83 0.84
CA GLY A 80 11.55 0.89 1.96
C GLY A 80 10.38 -0.09 2.12
N GLY A 81 9.59 -0.32 1.08
CA GLY A 81 8.42 -1.20 1.14
C GLY A 81 8.73 -2.67 1.40
N ILE A 82 9.89 -3.19 0.98
CA ILE A 82 10.24 -4.61 1.22
C ILE A 82 10.32 -4.93 2.73
N PRO A 83 11.15 -4.22 3.55
CA PRO A 83 11.16 -4.43 4.99
C PRO A 83 9.78 -4.33 5.65
N LEU A 84 8.96 -3.35 5.24
CA LEU A 84 7.61 -3.16 5.79
C LEU A 84 6.70 -4.35 5.46
N MET A 85 6.68 -4.80 4.21
CA MET A 85 5.89 -5.98 3.82
C MET A 85 6.38 -7.26 4.50
N ILE A 86 7.68 -7.40 4.77
CA ILE A 86 8.20 -8.53 5.59
C ILE A 86 7.62 -8.47 7.01
N SER A 87 7.54 -7.29 7.62
CA SER A 87 6.96 -7.16 8.97
C SER A 87 5.48 -7.57 9.01
N CYS A 88 4.73 -7.28 7.93
CA CYS A 88 3.33 -7.67 7.77
C CYS A 88 3.11 -9.20 7.74
N LEU A 89 4.14 -10.01 7.48
CA LEU A 89 4.04 -11.47 7.52
C LEU A 89 3.76 -12.02 8.93
N SER A 90 4.05 -11.24 9.97
CA SER A 90 3.77 -11.60 11.36
C SER A 90 2.42 -11.04 11.87
N SER A 91 1.62 -10.43 10.99
CA SER A 91 0.32 -9.86 11.35
C SER A 91 -0.66 -10.96 11.80
N PRO A 92 -1.51 -10.70 12.81
CA PRO A 92 -2.61 -11.60 13.16
C PRO A 92 -3.73 -11.60 12.11
N VAL A 93 -3.75 -10.62 11.20
CA VAL A 93 -4.77 -10.47 10.16
C VAL A 93 -4.36 -11.25 8.91
N GLN A 94 -5.14 -12.28 8.57
CA GLN A 94 -4.84 -13.19 7.46
C GLN A 94 -4.70 -12.45 6.11
N ASN A 95 -5.57 -11.49 5.82
CA ASN A 95 -5.54 -10.74 4.56
C ASN A 95 -4.26 -9.89 4.41
N THR A 96 -3.78 -9.31 5.51
CA THR A 96 -2.52 -8.58 5.57
C THR A 96 -1.36 -9.51 5.22
N VAL A 97 -1.31 -10.71 5.79
CA VAL A 97 -0.27 -11.71 5.49
C VAL A 97 -0.32 -12.15 4.02
N LEU A 98 -1.51 -12.41 3.48
CA LEU A 98 -1.67 -12.79 2.07
C LEU A 98 -1.20 -11.68 1.12
N SER A 99 -1.59 -10.43 1.40
CA SER A 99 -1.17 -9.26 0.63
C SER A 99 0.34 -9.05 0.71
N ALA A 100 0.94 -9.29 1.88
CA ALA A 100 2.38 -9.24 2.08
C ALA A 100 3.12 -10.27 1.22
N ILE A 101 2.71 -11.54 1.26
CA ILE A 101 3.32 -12.61 0.47
C ILE A 101 3.22 -12.30 -1.04
N ALA A 102 2.02 -11.94 -1.51
CA ALA A 102 1.78 -11.65 -2.92
C ALA A 102 2.59 -10.43 -3.39
N SER A 103 2.69 -9.39 -2.59
CA SER A 103 3.49 -8.22 -2.94
C SER A 103 4.98 -8.54 -2.98
N LEU A 104 5.49 -9.29 -1.99
CA LEU A 104 6.90 -9.69 -1.95
C LEU A 104 7.31 -10.54 -3.17
N TYR A 105 6.39 -11.33 -3.74
CA TYR A 105 6.64 -12.04 -5.00
C TYR A 105 7.00 -11.08 -6.14
N TYR A 106 6.28 -9.96 -6.27
CA TYR A 106 6.56 -8.95 -7.31
C TYR A 106 7.76 -8.06 -6.94
N LEU A 107 7.82 -7.59 -5.69
CA LEU A 107 8.83 -6.62 -5.25
C LEU A 107 10.24 -7.21 -5.18
N CYS A 108 10.40 -8.52 -4.96
CA CYS A 108 11.69 -9.20 -4.91
C CYS A 108 12.12 -9.82 -6.26
N SER A 109 11.42 -9.50 -7.36
CA SER A 109 11.76 -9.98 -8.70
C SER A 109 13.12 -9.44 -9.18
N PRO A 110 13.89 -10.16 -10.02
CA PRO A 110 15.14 -9.66 -10.58
C PRO A 110 15.00 -8.30 -11.30
N SER A 111 13.82 -8.01 -11.84
CA SER A 111 13.50 -6.77 -12.56
C SER A 111 13.35 -5.54 -11.66
N THR A 112 13.23 -5.71 -10.35
CA THR A 112 13.08 -4.63 -9.36
C THR A 112 14.35 -4.39 -8.55
N LYS A 113 15.47 -5.04 -8.91
CA LYS A 113 16.79 -4.72 -8.33
C LYS A 113 17.19 -3.29 -8.72
N ALA A 114 17.21 -2.41 -7.73
CA ALA A 114 17.75 -1.05 -7.84
C ALA A 114 19.26 -1.06 -8.13
#